data_AF-A0AB35MQW9-F1
#
_entry.id   AF-A0AB35MQW9-F1
#
_cell.length_a   1.000
_cell.length_b   1.000
_cell.length_c   1.000
_cell.angle_alpha   90.00
_cell.angle_beta   90.00
_cell.angle_gamma   90.00
#
_symmetry.space_group_name_H-M   'P 1'
#
loop_
_entity.id
_entity.type
_entity.pdbx_description
1 polymer ?
#
loop_
_entity_poly.entity_id
_entity_poly.type
_entity_poly.pdbx_seq_one_letter_code
_entity_poly.pdbx_strand_id
1 'polypeptide(L)' 'MAITVLEIIEKQFTTKFRGYNQEEVDEFLDIIVDGYEELVHENRELAARVKELEEMVKK' A
#
# COMPACT_ATOMS: atom_id res chain seq x y z
N MET A 1 -1.98 3.65 -12.75
CA MET A 1 -0.87 4.01 -11.86
C MET A 1 -1.30 3.62 -10.46
N ALA A 2 -0.62 2.65 -9.85
CA ALA A 2 -0.80 2.31 -8.46
C ALA A 2 0.32 3.00 -7.68
N ILE A 3 -0.02 3.62 -6.56
CA ILE A 3 0.96 4.19 -5.64
C ILE A 3 1.67 3.02 -4.98
N THR A 4 3.00 3.04 -4.94
CA THR A 4 3.83 2.07 -4.24
C THR A 4 4.08 2.52 -2.80
N VAL A 5 4.38 1.58 -1.91
CA VAL A 5 4.76 1.90 -0.51
C VAL A 5 5.93 2.87 -0.47
N LEU A 6 6.94 2.66 -1.33
CA LEU A 6 8.09 3.55 -1.43
C LEU A 6 7.68 4.98 -1.80
N GLU A 7 6.75 5.15 -2.74
CA GLU A 7 6.25 6.46 -3.12
C GLU A 7 5.48 7.17 -2.00
N ILE A 8 4.87 6.43 -1.06
CA ILE A 8 4.20 7.00 0.11
C ILE A 8 5.25 7.52 1.10
N ILE A 9 6.28 6.71 1.38
CA ILE A 9 7.38 7.06 2.30
C ILE A 9 8.19 8.25 1.78
N GLU A 10 8.51 8.27 0.48
CA GLU A 10 9.31 9.35 -0.12
C GLU A 10 8.50 10.63 -0.37
N LYS A 11 7.19 10.61 -0.13
CA LYS A 11 6.32 11.75 -0.45
C LYS A 11 6.61 12.93 0.45
N GLN A 12 7.03 14.04 -0.16
CA GLN A 12 7.18 15.31 0.52
C GLN A 12 6.03 16.25 0.13
N PHE A 13 5.40 16.86 1.12
CA PHE A 13 4.34 17.85 0.93
C PHE A 13 4.88 19.27 1.14
N THR A 14 4.37 20.21 0.35
CA THR A 14 4.72 21.63 0.55
C THR A 14 3.93 22.21 1.72
N THR A 15 4.59 23.01 2.56
CA THR A 15 3.94 23.67 3.69
C THR A 15 3.26 24.98 3.25
N LYS A 16 2.15 25.33 3.90
CA LYS A 16 1.41 26.58 3.68
C LYS A 16 0.94 27.14 5.02
N PHE A 17 0.69 28.45 5.07
CA PHE A 17 0.29 29.19 6.29
C PHE A 17 -0.93 28.59 7.02
N ARG A 18 -1.80 27.88 6.29
CA ARG A 18 -2.82 27.00 6.85
C ARG A 18 -2.71 25.65 6.16
N GLY A 19 -2.49 24.60 6.94
CA GLY A 19 -2.36 23.22 6.47
C GLY A 19 -2.60 22.26 7.63
N TYR A 20 -2.56 20.97 7.33
CA TYR A 20 -2.57 19.92 8.35
C TYR A 20 -1.29 19.97 9.19
N ASN A 21 -1.38 19.49 10.43
CA ASN A 21 -0.20 19.26 11.24
C ASN A 21 0.64 18.17 10.57
N GLN A 22 1.92 18.45 10.36
CA GLN A 22 2.83 17.52 9.69
C GLN A 22 2.98 16.22 10.49
N GLU A 23 3.10 16.30 11.81
CA GLU A 23 3.26 15.11 12.67
C GLU A 23 2.05 14.19 12.59
N GLU A 24 0.83 14.75 12.63
CA GLU A 24 -0.41 13.96 12.50
C GLU A 24 -0.56 13.33 11.10
N VAL A 25 -0.08 14.02 10.06
CA VAL A 25 -0.06 13.48 8.70
C VAL A 25 0.95 12.35 8.59
N ASP A 26 2.15 12.52 9.14
CA ASP A 26 3.21 11.52 9.10
C ASP A 26 2.77 10.24 9.86
N GLU A 27 2.21 10.37 11.06
CA GLU A 27 1.64 9.24 11.82
C GLU A 27 0.54 8.50 11.03
N PHE A 28 -0.31 9.24 10.32
CA PHE A 28 -1.35 8.64 9.49
C PHE A 28 -0.78 7.93 8.26
N LEU A 29 0.29 8.47 7.66
CA LEU A 29 0.97 7.86 6.51
C LEU A 29 1.68 6.57 6.91
N ASP A 30 2.25 6.48 8.11
CA ASP A 30 2.83 5.23 8.64
C ASP A 30 1.76 4.11 8.72
N ILE A 31 0.58 4.42 9.24
CA ILE A 31 -0.55 3.47 9.29
C ILE A 31 -0.98 3.04 7.87
N ILE A 32 -0.98 3.97 6.91
CA ILE A 32 -1.30 3.66 5.52
C ILE A 32 -0.24 2.74 4.91
N VAL A 33 1.05 2.99 5.18
CA VAL A 33 2.16 2.17 4.69
C VAL A 33 1.99 0.72 5.16
N ASP A 34 1.79 0.52 6.46
CA ASP A 34 1.62 -0.81 7.05
C ASP A 34 0.43 -1.56 6.40
N GLY A 35 -0.73 -0.90 6.30
CA GLY A 35 -1.92 -1.49 5.70
C GLY A 35 -1.76 -1.78 4.20
N TYR A 36 -0.98 -0.97 3.48
CA TYR A 36 -0.72 -1.20 2.06
C TYR A 36 0.25 -2.35 1.83
N GLU A 37 1.26 -2.52 2.69
CA GLU A 37 2.16 -3.68 2.66
C GLU A 37 1.40 -4.98 2.88
N GLU A 38 0.52 -5.03 3.89
CA GLU A 38 -0.33 -6.18 4.18
C GLU A 38 -1.23 -6.51 2.99
N LEU A 39 -1.91 -5.50 2.42
CA LEU A 39 -2.79 -5.70 1.26
C LEU A 39 -2.04 -6.22 0.03
N VAL A 40 -0.83 -5.71 -0.23
CA VAL A 40 0.01 -6.17 -1.35
C VAL A 40 0.47 -7.62 -1.11
N HIS A 41 0.81 -7.96 0.13
CA HIS A 41 1.17 -9.33 0.51
C HIS A 41 0.00 -10.29 0.30
N GLU A 42 -1.16 -10.00 0.87
CA GLU A 42 -2.38 -10.82 0.72
C GLU A 42 -2.77 -10.99 -0.75
N ASN A 43 -2.70 -9.92 -1.54
CA ASN A 43 -3.02 -9.99 -2.98
C ASN A 43 -2.09 -10.96 -3.71
N ARG A 44 -0.78 -10.95 -3.40
CA ARG A 44 0.18 -11.90 -3.99
C ARG A 44 -0.14 -13.34 -3.60
N GLU A 45 -0.48 -13.59 -2.35
CA GLU A 45 -0.86 -14.92 -1.88
C GLU A 45 -2.14 -15.43 -2.56
N LEU A 46 -3.17 -14.57 -2.63
CA LEU A 46 -4.42 -14.88 -3.31
C LEU A 46 -4.20 -15.13 -4.81
N ALA A 47 -3.37 -14.32 -5.47
CA ALA A 47 -3.04 -14.51 -6.88
C ALA A 47 -2.30 -15.84 -7.13
N ALA A 48 -1.37 -16.21 -6.24
CA ALA A 48 -0.70 -17.51 -6.30
C ALA A 48 -1.70 -18.65 -6.12
N ARG A 49 -2.62 -18.53 -5.14
CA ARG A 49 -3.64 -19.54 -4.88
C ARG A 49 -4.63 -19.69 -6.02
N VAL A 50 -5.07 -18.59 -6.63
CA VAL A 50 -5.92 -18.60 -7.82
C VAL A 50 -5.22 -19.33 -8.95
N LYS A 51 -3.94 -19.03 -9.20
CA LYS A 51 -3.16 -19.70 -10.25
C LYS A 51 -3.05 -21.22 -10.01
N GLU A 52 -2.76 -21.66 -8.79
CA GLU A 52 -2.73 -23.08 -8.44
C GLU A 52 -4.07 -23.78 -8.72
N LEU A 53 -5.18 -23.16 -8.28
CA LEU A 53 -6.53 -23.72 -8.48
C LEU A 53 -6.91 -23.76 -9.96
N GLU A 54 -6.55 -22.74 -10.74
CA GLU A 54 -6.78 -22.73 -12.19
C GLU A 54 -6.01 -23.84 -12.91
N GLU A 55 -4.78 -24.15 -12.49
CA GLU A 55 -4.00 -25.27 -13.03
C GLU A 55 -4.61 -26.63 -12.67
N MET A 56 -5.18 -26.78 -11.47
CA MET A 56 -5.90 -28.00 -11.06
C MET A 56 -7.18 -28.23 -11.85
N VAL A 57 -7.92 -27.18 -12.18
CA VAL A 57 -9.20 -27.27 -12.92
C VAL A 57 -8.98 -27.52 -14.42
N LYS A 58 -7.85 -27.07 -14.98
CA LYS A 58 -7.49 -27.29 -16.39
C LYS A 58 -6.99 -28.71 -16.69
N LYS A 59 -6.71 -29.51 -15.66
CA LYS A 59 -6.17 -30.86 -15.76
C LYS A 59 -7.27 -31.92 -15.65
#